data_AF-A0A485LL17-F1
#
_entry.id   AF-A0A485LL17-F1
#
_cell.length_a   1.000
_cell.length_b   1.000
_cell.length_c   1.000
_cell.angle_alpha   90.00
_cell.angle_beta   90.00
_cell.angle_gamma   90.00
#
_symmetry.space_group_name_H-M   'P 1'
#
loop_
_entity.id
_entity.type
_entity.pdbx_description
1 polymer ?
#
loop_
_entity_poly.entity_id
_entity_poly.type
_entity_poly.pdbx_seq_one_letter_code
_entity_poly.pdbx_strand_id
1 'polypeptide(L)'
;MSIEEVEELFHNFGDVLQHVLVTSEYTAGTSAATADMDVMEVAPLFMMGMCYDPVIIKLISGHYETGEPLPDAVFDTLIASRKYMAATEMLRQLNMAAMDLALHHTYNPDATSALDVQHELAKRSVLSLASLSQRSLSLLL
;
A
#
# COMPACT_ATOMS: atom_id res chain seq x y z
N MET A 1 18.95 4.10 -6.53
CA MET A 1 17.78 3.58 -5.83
C MET A 1 16.59 3.70 -6.76
N SER A 2 15.71 2.70 -6.81
CA SER A 2 14.41 2.84 -7.47
C SER A 2 13.48 3.70 -6.62
N ILE A 3 12.33 4.13 -7.17
CA ILE A 3 11.36 4.89 -6.37
C ILE A 3 10.79 4.02 -5.23
N GLU A 4 10.58 2.74 -5.48
CA GLU A 4 10.06 1.79 -4.49
C GLU A 4 11.02 1.64 -3.30
N GLU A 5 12.33 1.59 -3.55
CA GLU A 5 13.34 1.57 -2.47
C GLU A 5 13.37 2.87 -1.66
N VAL A 6 13.06 4.02 -2.29
CA VAL A 6 12.96 5.31 -1.59
C VAL A 6 11.68 5.37 -0.76
N GLU A 7 10.57 4.86 -1.28
CA GLU A 7 9.33 4.71 -0.50
C GLU A 7 9.55 3.80 0.71
N GLU A 8 10.18 2.64 0.54
CA GLU A 8 10.50 1.72 1.63
C GLU A 8 11.41 2.37 2.67
N LEU A 9 12.37 3.20 2.26
CA LEU A 9 13.18 3.97 3.19
C LEU A 9 12.33 4.96 4.00
N PHE A 10 11.37 5.64 3.37
CA PHE A 10 10.46 6.57 4.06
C PHE A 10 9.46 5.84 4.96
N HIS A 11 9.00 4.65 4.58
CA HIS A 11 8.18 3.76 5.38
C HIS A 11 8.88 3.42 6.70
N ASN A 12 10.08 2.85 6.60
CA ASN A 12 10.91 2.52 7.75
C ASN A 12 11.27 3.76 8.60
N PHE A 13 11.47 4.91 7.96
CA PHE A 13 11.72 6.15 8.69
C PHE A 13 10.48 6.62 9.47
N GLY A 14 9.28 6.40 8.94
CA GLY A 14 8.02 6.65 9.65
C GLY A 14 7.90 5.79 10.92
N ASP A 15 8.27 4.52 10.86
CA ASP A 15 8.32 3.65 12.05
C ASP A 15 9.29 4.21 13.11
N VAL A 16 10.48 4.64 12.68
CA VAL A 16 11.47 5.24 13.58
C VAL A 16 10.95 6.52 14.20
N LEU A 17 10.29 7.39 13.44
CA LEU A 17 9.69 8.62 13.97
C LEU A 17 8.61 8.31 15.00
N GLN A 18 7.74 7.33 14.72
CA GLN A 18 6.71 6.92 15.66
C GLN A 18 7.31 6.37 16.96
N HIS A 19 8.47 5.73 16.92
CA HIS A 19 9.17 5.26 18.12
C HIS A 19 9.90 6.38 18.88
N VAL A 20 10.59 7.26 18.16
CA VAL A 20 11.48 8.29 18.76
C VAL A 20 10.71 9.51 19.25
N LEU A 21 9.57 9.84 18.65
CA LEU A 21 8.79 11.04 18.98
C LEU A 21 7.69 10.79 20.04
N VAL A 22 7.64 9.60 20.66
CA VAL A 22 6.65 9.33 21.72
C VAL A 22 6.90 10.21 22.94
N THR A 23 5.89 10.97 23.35
CA THR A 23 5.94 11.84 24.54
C THR A 23 5.11 11.33 25.72
N SER A 24 4.45 10.18 25.57
CA SER A 24 3.62 9.60 26.63
C SER A 24 4.48 9.14 27.81
N GLU A 25 4.03 9.45 29.02
CA GLU A 25 4.68 9.02 30.27
C GLU A 25 4.34 7.58 30.65
N TYR A 26 3.33 6.97 29.99
CA TYR A 26 2.87 5.61 30.26
C TYR A 26 3.53 4.61 29.32
N THR A 27 4.55 3.90 29.81
CA THR A 27 5.34 2.93 29.04
C THR A 27 4.53 1.79 28.41
N ALA A 28 3.37 1.46 28.99
CA ALA A 28 2.46 0.45 28.43
C ALA A 28 1.82 0.89 27.09
N GLY A 29 1.80 2.18 26.77
CA GLY A 29 1.24 2.72 25.52
C GLY A 29 2.28 3.34 24.57
N THR A 30 3.57 3.22 24.87
CA THR A 30 4.64 3.90 24.11
C THR A 30 5.35 3.01 23.10
N SER A 31 5.07 1.71 23.10
CA SER A 31 5.64 0.80 22.12
C SER A 31 4.75 0.77 20.88
N ALA A 32 5.34 0.74 19.68
CA ALA A 32 4.57 0.43 18.48
C ALA A 32 3.83 -0.92 18.60
N ALA A 33 4.38 -1.87 19.38
CA ALA A 33 3.75 -3.15 19.67
C ALA A 33 2.57 -3.08 20.65
N THR A 34 2.31 -1.93 21.27
CA THR A 34 1.13 -1.72 22.13
C THR A 34 0.06 -0.85 21.48
N ALA A 35 0.31 -0.34 20.27
CA ALA A 35 -0.72 0.26 19.44
C ALA A 35 -1.62 -0.83 18.85
N ASP A 36 -2.87 -0.46 18.56
CA ASP A 36 -3.76 -1.30 17.77
C ASP A 36 -3.13 -1.55 16.39
N MET A 37 -3.15 -2.81 15.95
CA MET A 37 -2.43 -3.27 14.76
C MET A 37 -2.86 -2.53 13.47
N ASP A 38 -4.10 -2.06 13.42
CA ASP A 38 -4.67 -1.31 12.29
C ASP A 38 -4.23 0.17 12.23
N VAL A 39 -3.58 0.67 13.28
CA VAL A 39 -3.06 2.05 13.35
C VAL A 39 -1.54 2.11 13.16
N MET A 40 -0.82 0.99 13.32
CA MET A 40 0.64 0.94 13.23
C MET A 40 1.19 1.49 11.91
N GLU A 41 0.49 1.25 10.81
CA GLU A 41 0.94 1.65 9.46
C GLU A 41 0.63 3.12 9.11
N VAL A 42 -0.07 3.86 9.96
CA VAL A 42 -0.52 5.24 9.62
C VAL A 42 0.66 6.19 9.40
N ALA A 43 1.65 6.19 10.30
CA ALA A 43 2.82 7.07 10.16
C ALA A 43 3.76 6.62 9.03
N PRO A 44 4.11 5.32 8.89
CA PRO A 44 4.89 4.81 7.76
C PRO A 44 4.27 5.13 6.40
N LEU A 45 2.97 4.89 6.21
CA LEU A 45 2.28 5.19 4.95
C LEU A 45 2.18 6.69 4.68
N PHE A 46 2.01 7.51 5.72
CA PHE A 46 2.06 8.97 5.59
C PHE A 46 3.44 9.43 5.09
N MET A 47 4.52 8.88 5.65
CA MET A 47 5.88 9.20 5.22
C MET A 47 6.16 8.76 3.78
N MET A 48 5.74 7.57 3.36
CA MET A 48 5.81 7.15 1.95
C MET A 48 5.11 8.15 1.02
N GLY A 49 3.96 8.69 1.44
CA GLY A 49 3.22 9.69 0.68
C GLY A 49 4.04 10.95 0.37
N MET A 50 4.98 11.33 1.24
CA MET A 50 5.84 12.50 1.07
C MET A 50 6.80 12.38 -0.11
N CYS A 51 7.14 11.17 -0.56
CA CYS A 51 7.95 10.95 -1.76
C CYS A 51 7.31 11.52 -3.04
N TYR A 52 6.01 11.82 -2.98
CA TYR A 52 5.25 12.38 -4.09
C TYR A 52 4.85 13.84 -3.89
N ASP A 53 5.35 14.48 -2.84
CA ASP A 53 5.26 15.92 -2.70
C ASP A 53 6.37 16.60 -3.54
N PRO A 54 6.04 17.58 -4.40
CA PRO A 54 7.01 18.22 -5.29
C PRO A 54 8.11 18.99 -4.54
N VAL A 55 7.85 19.48 -3.33
CA VAL A 55 8.85 20.18 -2.51
C VAL A 55 9.79 19.16 -1.89
N ILE A 56 9.25 18.08 -1.31
CA ILE A 56 10.05 17.04 -0.65
C ILE A 56 10.92 16.29 -1.67
N ILE A 57 10.36 15.85 -2.79
CA ILE A 57 11.14 15.07 -3.77
C ILE A 57 12.31 15.88 -4.32
N LYS A 58 12.13 17.17 -4.57
CA LYS A 58 13.19 18.08 -5.05
C LYS A 58 14.26 18.31 -3.99
N LEU A 59 13.91 18.26 -2.71
CA LEU A 59 14.86 18.37 -1.60
C LEU A 59 15.77 17.14 -1.49
N ILE A 60 15.24 15.95 -1.78
CA ILE A 60 15.94 14.68 -1.58
C ILE A 60 16.52 14.07 -2.87
N SER A 61 16.33 14.71 -4.03
CA SER A 61 16.75 14.19 -5.33
C SER A 61 17.63 15.16 -6.12
N GLY A 62 18.53 14.59 -6.90
CA GLY A 62 19.42 15.30 -7.81
C GLY A 62 20.33 14.31 -8.56
N HIS A 63 20.88 14.72 -9.69
CA HIS A 63 21.81 13.88 -10.43
C HIS A 63 23.09 13.66 -9.61
N TYR A 64 23.50 12.40 -9.43
CA TYR A 64 24.53 12.04 -8.46
C TYR A 64 25.92 12.64 -8.77
N GLU A 65 26.23 12.94 -10.04
CA GLU A 65 27.51 13.55 -10.43
C GLU A 65 27.44 15.07 -10.55
N THR A 66 26.33 15.60 -11.08
CA THR A 66 26.23 17.02 -11.47
C THR A 66 25.49 17.86 -10.44
N GLY A 67 24.73 17.23 -9.55
CA GLY A 67 23.87 17.90 -8.57
C GLY A 67 22.66 18.60 -9.20
N GLU A 68 22.42 18.44 -10.50
CA GLU A 68 21.26 19.03 -11.16
C GLU A 68 19.97 18.49 -10.55
N PRO A 69 18.98 19.36 -10.27
CA PRO A 69 17.74 18.93 -9.61
C PRO A 69 16.92 18.03 -10.54
N LEU A 70 16.03 17.23 -9.94
CA LEU A 70 15.07 16.41 -10.69
C LEU A 70 14.21 17.30 -11.61
N PRO A 71 14.22 17.09 -12.94
CA PRO A 71 13.40 17.87 -13.85
C PRO A 71 11.89 17.65 -13.63
N ASP A 72 11.10 18.71 -13.72
CA ASP A 72 9.65 18.67 -13.49
C ASP A 72 8.94 17.65 -14.40
N ALA A 73 9.33 17.57 -15.67
CA ALA A 73 8.74 16.61 -16.61
C ALA A 73 8.96 15.14 -16.21
N VAL A 74 10.09 14.83 -15.57
CA VAL A 74 10.38 13.48 -15.05
C VAL A 74 9.53 13.20 -13.83
N PHE A 75 9.40 14.17 -12.93
CA PHE A 75 8.52 14.06 -11.76
C PHE A 75 7.04 13.88 -12.16
N ASP A 76 6.55 14.63 -13.14
CA ASP A 76 5.18 14.47 -13.65
C ASP A 76 4.94 13.06 -14.22
N THR A 77 5.95 12.52 -14.91
CA THR A 77 5.91 11.14 -15.42
C THR A 77 5.86 10.13 -14.28
N LEU A 78 6.63 10.35 -13.20
CA LEU A 78 6.59 9.52 -11.99
C LEU A 78 5.22 9.55 -11.33
N ILE A 79 4.60 10.73 -11.20
CA ILE A 79 3.26 10.85 -10.62
C ILE A 79 2.21 10.13 -11.49
N ALA A 80 2.34 10.22 -12.81
CA ALA A 80 1.45 9.52 -13.74
C ALA A 80 1.61 7.99 -13.64
N SER A 81 2.84 7.48 -13.48
CA SER A 81 3.11 6.05 -13.42
C SER A 81 2.48 5.37 -12.21
N ARG A 82 2.29 6.06 -11.08
CA ARG A 82 1.61 5.51 -9.88
C ARG A 82 0.22 4.97 -10.13
N LYS A 83 -0.47 5.52 -11.14
CA LYS A 83 -1.86 5.10 -11.48
C LYS A 83 -1.87 3.85 -12.35
N TYR A 84 -0.72 3.46 -12.90
CA TYR A 84 -0.61 2.27 -13.71
C TYR A 84 -0.93 1.04 -12.86
N MET A 85 -1.95 0.27 -13.27
CA MET A 85 -2.39 -0.95 -12.60
C MET A 85 -2.74 -0.82 -11.09
N ALA A 86 -2.96 0.39 -10.58
CA ALA A 86 -3.28 0.62 -9.17
C ALA A 86 -4.52 -0.19 -8.70
N ALA A 87 -5.52 -0.35 -9.58
CA ALA A 87 -6.70 -1.18 -9.29
C ALA A 87 -6.35 -2.68 -9.17
N THR A 88 -5.42 -3.18 -9.98
CA THR A 88 -4.96 -4.58 -9.91
C THR A 88 -4.20 -4.83 -8.62
N GLU A 89 -3.33 -3.90 -8.22
CA GLU A 89 -2.60 -3.99 -6.95
C GLU A 89 -3.55 -3.93 -5.75
N MET A 90 -4.52 -3.00 -5.77
CA MET A 90 -5.56 -2.94 -4.74
C MET A 90 -6.38 -4.23 -4.65
N LEU A 91 -6.74 -4.81 -5.80
CA LEU A 91 -7.51 -6.06 -5.85
C LEU A 91 -6.72 -7.24 -5.27
N ARG A 92 -5.40 -7.27 -5.47
CA ARG A 92 -4.50 -8.24 -4.85
C ARG A 92 -4.51 -8.11 -3.33
N GLN A 93 -4.41 -6.89 -2.79
CA GLN A 93 -4.46 -6.62 -1.35
C GLN A 93 -5.81 -7.03 -0.74
N LEU A 94 -6.91 -6.65 -1.39
CA LEU A 94 -8.25 -7.05 -0.96
C LEU A 94 -8.45 -8.57 -0.97
N ASN A 95 -7.87 -9.26 -1.96
CA ASN A 95 -7.93 -10.71 -2.02
C ASN A 95 -7.16 -11.37 -0.86
N MET A 96 -5.99 -10.83 -0.49
CA MET A 96 -5.21 -11.30 0.66
C MET A 96 -5.96 -11.06 1.98
N ALA A 97 -6.52 -9.86 2.17
CA ALA A 97 -7.32 -9.54 3.35
C ALA A 97 -8.58 -10.43 3.45
N ALA A 98 -9.28 -10.65 2.34
CA ALA A 98 -10.44 -11.54 2.31
C ALA A 98 -10.08 -13.00 2.64
N MET A 99 -8.93 -13.47 2.16
CA MET A 99 -8.41 -14.80 2.47
C MET A 99 -8.10 -14.94 3.96
N ASP A 100 -7.40 -13.97 4.53
CA ASP A 100 -7.08 -13.94 5.96
C ASP A 100 -8.34 -13.99 6.84
N LEU A 101 -9.33 -13.14 6.54
CA LEU A 101 -10.61 -13.13 7.25
C LEU A 101 -11.37 -14.45 7.09
N ALA A 102 -11.40 -15.04 5.89
CA ALA A 102 -12.10 -16.30 5.66
C ALA A 102 -11.49 -17.45 6.46
N LEU A 103 -10.15 -17.53 6.52
CA LEU A 103 -9.39 -18.52 7.28
C LEU A 103 -9.59 -18.38 8.80
N HIS A 104 -9.71 -17.17 9.32
CA HIS A 104 -9.82 -16.94 10.76
C HIS A 104 -11.27 -16.84 11.29
N HIS A 105 -12.27 -16.72 10.42
CA HIS A 105 -13.66 -16.59 10.83
C HIS A 105 -14.55 -17.79 10.47
N THR A 106 -14.41 -18.37 9.28
CA THR A 106 -15.38 -19.37 8.75
C THR A 106 -14.77 -20.70 8.34
N TYR A 107 -13.45 -20.81 8.28
CA TYR A 107 -12.75 -21.98 7.77
C TYR A 107 -12.85 -23.16 8.73
N ASN A 108 -13.12 -24.34 8.16
CA ASN A 108 -13.05 -25.61 8.87
C ASN A 108 -12.00 -26.52 8.19
N PRO A 109 -10.88 -26.80 8.87
CA PRO A 109 -9.79 -27.61 8.30
C PRO A 109 -10.17 -29.06 8.04
N ASP A 110 -11.22 -29.59 8.69
CA ASP A 110 -11.70 -30.96 8.47
C ASP A 110 -12.60 -31.07 7.23
N ALA A 111 -13.12 -29.95 6.72
CA ALA A 111 -14.11 -29.92 5.63
C ALA A 111 -13.54 -29.44 4.29
N THR A 112 -12.61 -28.49 4.31
CA THR A 112 -12.05 -27.85 3.11
C THR A 112 -10.57 -27.53 3.31
N SER A 113 -9.79 -27.46 2.24
CA SER A 113 -8.42 -26.98 2.31
C SER A 113 -8.33 -25.46 2.15
N ALA A 114 -7.24 -24.85 2.62
CA ALA A 114 -6.98 -23.42 2.39
C ALA A 114 -6.92 -23.07 0.88
N LEU A 115 -6.47 -24.00 0.03
CA LEU A 115 -6.47 -23.81 -1.43
C LEU A 115 -7.88 -23.74 -2.00
N ASP A 116 -8.82 -24.51 -1.46
CA ASP A 116 -10.23 -24.46 -1.88
C ASP A 116 -10.84 -23.09 -1.54
N VAL A 117 -10.56 -22.56 -0.34
CA VAL A 117 -10.99 -21.21 0.06
C VAL A 117 -10.40 -20.15 -0.88
N GLN A 118 -9.10 -20.25 -1.20
CA GLN A 118 -8.45 -19.34 -2.13
C GLN A 118 -9.08 -19.39 -3.53
N HIS A 119 -9.36 -20.58 -4.05
CA HIS A 119 -10.00 -20.75 -5.35
C HIS A 119 -11.42 -20.16 -5.38
N GLU A 120 -12.21 -20.31 -4.31
CA GLU A 120 -13.53 -19.69 -4.23
C GLU A 120 -13.46 -18.15 -4.16
N LEU A 121 -12.49 -17.60 -3.43
CA LEU A 121 -12.27 -16.15 -3.38
C LEU A 121 -11.76 -15.59 -4.71
N ALA A 122 -10.89 -16.32 -5.40
CA ALA A 122 -10.36 -15.94 -6.71
C ALA A 122 -11.47 -15.70 -7.75
N LYS A 123 -12.58 -16.43 -7.68
CA LYS A 123 -13.74 -16.22 -8.56
C LYS A 123 -14.36 -14.82 -8.41
N ARG A 124 -14.17 -14.15 -7.27
CA ARG A 124 -14.70 -12.82 -6.96
C ARG A 124 -13.69 -11.71 -7.27
N SER A 125 -12.40 -12.02 -7.21
CA SER A 125 -11.29 -11.08 -7.39
C SER A 125 -10.66 -11.12 -8.79
N VAL A 126 -11.10 -12.01 -9.68
CA VAL A 126 -10.73 -11.96 -11.11
C VAL A 126 -11.73 -11.06 -11.86
N LEU A 127 -11.26 -9.91 -12.33
CA LEU A 127 -11.95 -9.13 -13.34
C LEU A 127 -11.89 -9.88 -14.67
N SER A 128 -12.88 -10.74 -14.92
CA SER A 128 -13.11 -11.27 -16.25
C SER A 128 -13.47 -10.12 -17.20
N LEU A 129 -12.88 -10.06 -18.39
CA LEU A 129 -13.32 -9.13 -19.45
C LEU A 129 -14.82 -9.26 -19.76
N ALA A 130 -15.41 -10.44 -19.49
CA ALA A 130 -16.85 -10.65 -19.61
C ALA A 130 -17.68 -9.87 -18.58
N SER A 131 -17.16 -9.63 -17.37
CA SER A 131 -17.87 -8.87 -16.33
C SER A 131 -17.78 -7.35 -16.53
N LEU A 132 -16.74 -6.87 -17.23
CA LEU A 132 -16.59 -5.46 -17.63
C LEU A 132 -17.52 -5.07 -18.79
N SER A 133 -17.79 -5.99 -19.71
CA SER A 133 -18.76 -5.83 -20.81
C SER A 133 -20.19 -5.60 -20.29
N GLN A 134 -20.60 -6.31 -19.23
CA GLN A 134 -21.95 -6.19 -18.67
C GLN A 134 -22.18 -4.91 -17.84
N ARG A 135 -21.14 -4.38 -17.18
CA ARG A 135 -21.28 -3.20 -16.30
C ARG A 135 -21.14 -1.85 -17.00
N SER A 136 -20.50 -1.82 -18.17
CA SER A 136 -20.39 -0.59 -18.99
C SER A 136 -21.69 -0.21 -19.70
N LEU A 137 -22.65 -1.13 -19.85
CA LEU A 137 -23.99 -0.85 -20.38
C LEU A 137 -24.97 -0.26 -19.34
N SER A 138 -24.73 -0.48 -18.05
CA SER A 138 -25.59 0.02 -16.97
C SER A 138 -25.25 1.43 -16.47
N LEU A 139 -24.18 2.05 -16.95
CA LEU A 139 -23.78 3.43 -16.61
C LEU A 139 -24.10 4.44 -17.73
N LEU A 140 -24.75 4.00 -18.81
CA LEU A 140 -25.13 4.80 -19.98
C LEU A 140 -26.64 4.77 -20.29
N LEU A 141 -27.46 4.32 -19.34
CA LEU A 141 -28.93 4.44 -19.34
C LEU A 141 -29.39 5.03 -18.01
#